data_AF-A0A928I4W0-F1
#
_entry.id   AF-A0A928I4W0-F1
#
_cell.length_a   1.000
_cell.length_b   1.000
_cell.length_c   1.000
_cell.angle_alpha   90.00
_cell.angle_beta   90.00
_cell.angle_gamma   90.00
#
_symmetry.space_group_name_H-M   'P 1'
#
loop_
_entity.id
_entity.type
_entity.pdbx_description
1 polymer ?
#
loop_
_entity_poly.entity_id
_entity_poly.type
_entity_poly.pdbx_seq_one_letter_code
_entity_poly.pdbx_strand_id
1 'polypeptide(L)'
;MKTLSELFSHFFTHKDFLPPASEIAGTIFTPLHFICAGILLAILIAAALWVAKQREKTVRTVFLVLWLATLILEPTKIVWETLSGASHNFEWGGILPLYPCSIFMYAMPLAIFGRGKVRYVGCGYVCTLGLLGAAINFFYPANILSNYSCISFAGFHTFFFHGVILFCAMVMLISGYHSYQNAKTVWDLLLPALPALAVSVVANAVNFSRIGSDYMFFKLNSFFMAPLGAMLPDAASVLLVYAIYLFIHALPYLPCYFRHRLRSARAARSSPVSKQSKHNAQSKEVAAIERDRINRQ
;
A
#
# COMPACT_ATOMS: atom_id res chain seq x y z
N MET A 1 -13.17 -37.85 2.03
CA MET A 1 -13.62 -36.53 1.52
C MET A 1 -14.50 -35.93 2.59
N LYS A 2 -14.11 -34.79 3.18
CA LYS A 2 -15.01 -34.05 4.09
C LYS A 2 -16.21 -33.55 3.30
N THR A 3 -17.41 -33.58 3.88
CA THR A 3 -18.60 -33.04 3.21
C THR A 3 -18.52 -31.50 3.14
N LEU A 4 -19.22 -30.86 2.19
CA LEU A 4 -19.26 -29.39 2.11
C LEU A 4 -19.78 -28.80 3.44
N SER A 5 -20.75 -29.48 4.07
CA SER A 5 -21.29 -29.12 5.39
C SER A 5 -20.23 -29.13 6.50
N GLU A 6 -19.33 -30.11 6.52
CA GLU A 6 -18.21 -30.17 7.48
C GLU A 6 -17.16 -29.09 7.24
N LEU A 7 -17.05 -28.60 6.01
CA LEU A 7 -16.13 -27.52 5.68
C LEU A 7 -16.62 -26.18 6.29
N PHE A 8 -17.94 -25.96 6.28
CA PHE A 8 -18.59 -24.73 6.75
C PHE A 8 -19.10 -24.80 8.19
N SER A 9 -18.99 -25.94 8.87
CA SER A 9 -19.45 -26.12 10.27
C SER A 9 -18.84 -25.12 11.25
N HIS A 10 -17.65 -24.61 10.92
CA HIS A 10 -16.89 -23.66 11.72
C HIS A 10 -16.90 -22.23 11.16
N PHE A 11 -17.82 -21.89 10.25
CA PHE A 11 -17.79 -20.60 9.57
C PHE A 11 -17.88 -19.42 10.55
N PHE A 12 -18.84 -19.45 11.48
CA PHE A 12 -19.04 -18.41 12.50
C PHE A 12 -18.48 -18.78 13.88
N THR A 13 -17.64 -19.80 13.98
CA THR A 13 -17.05 -20.23 15.24
C THR A 13 -15.84 -19.35 15.59
N HIS A 14 -15.86 -18.77 16.78
CA HIS A 14 -14.75 -17.97 17.30
C HIS A 14 -13.53 -18.84 17.63
N LYS A 15 -12.31 -18.27 17.50
CA LYS A 15 -11.03 -18.97 17.74
C LYS A 15 -10.95 -19.70 19.08
N ASP A 16 -11.59 -19.16 20.13
CA ASP A 16 -11.59 -19.75 21.48
C ASP A 16 -12.27 -21.13 21.54
N PHE A 17 -13.15 -21.43 20.58
CA PHE A 17 -13.92 -22.67 20.53
C PHE A 17 -13.50 -23.58 19.36
N LEU A 18 -12.48 -23.17 18.61
CA LEU A 18 -11.94 -23.95 17.51
C LEU A 18 -10.96 -25.02 18.04
N PRO A 19 -10.91 -26.20 17.41
CA PRO A 19 -9.87 -27.19 17.72
C PRO A 19 -8.48 -26.63 17.36
N PRO A 20 -7.38 -27.29 17.75
CA PRO A 20 -6.04 -26.86 17.39
C PRO A 20 -5.89 -26.65 15.88
N ALA A 21 -5.11 -25.65 15.47
CA ALA A 21 -4.96 -25.25 14.07
C ALA A 21 -4.47 -26.39 13.14
N SER A 22 -3.76 -27.37 13.68
CA SER A 22 -3.32 -28.60 12.98
C SER A 22 -4.47 -29.50 12.53
N GLU A 23 -5.64 -29.39 13.15
CA GLU A 23 -6.83 -30.21 12.87
C GLU A 23 -7.84 -29.50 11.95
N ILE A 24 -7.66 -28.19 11.75
CA ILE A 24 -8.55 -27.36 10.95
C ILE A 24 -8.01 -27.29 9.52
N ALA A 25 -8.80 -27.76 8.56
CA ALA A 25 -8.47 -27.59 7.15
C ALA A 25 -8.53 -26.10 6.77
N GLY A 26 -7.61 -25.62 5.93
CA GLY A 26 -7.61 -24.24 5.44
C GLY A 26 -6.89 -23.24 6.36
N THR A 27 -6.22 -23.70 7.42
CA THR A 27 -5.26 -22.90 8.18
C THR A 27 -4.00 -22.61 7.34
N ILE A 28 -3.12 -21.77 7.86
CA ILE A 28 -1.95 -21.27 7.12
C ILE A 28 -1.08 -22.42 6.58
N PHE A 29 -0.62 -22.26 5.34
CA PHE A 29 0.20 -23.25 4.60
C PHE A 29 -0.43 -24.64 4.37
N THR A 30 -1.73 -24.81 4.62
CA THR A 30 -2.44 -26.02 4.16
C THR A 30 -2.67 -26.00 2.64
N PRO A 31 -2.87 -27.16 1.99
CA PRO A 31 -3.20 -27.19 0.55
C PRO A 31 -4.44 -26.37 0.19
N LEU A 32 -5.46 -26.39 1.06
CA LEU A 32 -6.70 -25.62 0.85
C LEU A 32 -6.42 -24.11 0.85
N HIS A 33 -5.55 -23.63 1.74
CA HIS A 33 -5.13 -22.23 1.76
C HIS A 33 -4.52 -21.80 0.41
N PHE A 34 -3.56 -22.57 -0.13
CA PHE A 34 -2.92 -22.24 -1.40
C PHE A 34 -3.87 -22.30 -2.59
N ILE A 35 -4.80 -23.27 -2.62
CA ILE A 35 -5.82 -23.37 -3.67
C ILE A 35 -6.75 -22.15 -3.62
N CYS A 36 -7.27 -21.80 -2.44
CA CYS A 36 -8.14 -20.64 -2.26
C CYS A 36 -7.42 -19.33 -2.66
N ALA A 37 -6.20 -19.12 -2.16
CA ALA A 37 -5.40 -17.95 -2.49
C ALA A 37 -5.08 -17.87 -3.99
N GLY A 38 -4.69 -18.99 -4.62
CA GLY A 38 -4.37 -19.05 -6.04
C GLY A 38 -5.56 -18.75 -6.94
N ILE A 39 -6.71 -19.37 -6.68
CA ILE A 39 -7.96 -19.12 -7.43
C ILE A 39 -8.38 -17.66 -7.26
N LEU A 40 -8.40 -17.16 -6.03
CA LEU A 40 -8.81 -15.78 -5.76
C LEU A 40 -7.87 -14.79 -6.44
N LEU A 41 -6.56 -15.02 -6.39
CA LEU A 41 -5.58 -14.18 -7.09
C LEU A 41 -5.81 -14.16 -8.60
N ALA A 42 -6.05 -15.31 -9.22
CA ALA A 42 -6.35 -15.39 -10.66
C ALA A 42 -7.60 -14.56 -11.02
N ILE A 43 -8.65 -14.66 -10.21
CA ILE A 43 -9.88 -13.87 -10.36
C ILE A 43 -9.56 -12.37 -10.21
N LEU A 44 -8.80 -11.98 -9.18
CA LEU A 44 -8.44 -10.58 -8.94
C LEU A 44 -7.63 -10.00 -10.10
N ILE A 45 -6.66 -10.75 -10.64
CA ILE A 45 -5.87 -10.33 -11.80
C ILE A 45 -6.76 -10.14 -13.03
N ALA A 46 -7.61 -11.13 -13.35
CA ALA A 46 -8.51 -11.06 -14.50
C ALA A 46 -9.49 -9.88 -14.37
N ALA A 47 -10.09 -9.70 -13.19
CA ALA A 47 -10.97 -8.58 -12.90
C ALA A 47 -10.23 -7.24 -12.99
N ALA A 48 -9.00 -7.15 -12.48
CA ALA A 48 -8.22 -5.92 -12.52
C ALA A 48 -7.88 -5.52 -13.95
N LEU A 49 -7.48 -6.48 -14.80
CA LEU A 49 -7.23 -6.26 -16.22
C LEU A 49 -8.49 -5.82 -16.98
N TRP A 50 -9.65 -6.35 -16.60
CA TRP A 50 -10.93 -5.96 -17.21
C TRP A 50 -11.38 -4.57 -16.76
N VAL A 51 -11.34 -4.28 -15.45
CA VAL A 51 -11.75 -2.97 -14.89
C VAL A 51 -10.79 -1.87 -15.33
N ALA A 52 -9.49 -2.13 -15.44
CA ALA A 52 -8.51 -1.13 -15.85
C ALA A 52 -8.72 -0.61 -17.28
N LYS A 53 -9.46 -1.33 -18.13
CA LYS A 53 -9.84 -0.90 -19.49
C LYS A 53 -11.11 -0.05 -19.52
N GLN A 54 -11.82 0.06 -18.41
CA GLN A 54 -13.08 0.81 -18.33
C GLN A 54 -12.81 2.32 -18.22
N ARG A 55 -13.86 3.12 -18.45
CA ARG A 55 -13.81 4.57 -18.27
C ARG A 55 -13.49 4.91 -16.81
N GLU A 56 -12.79 6.02 -16.57
CA GLU A 56 -12.39 6.47 -15.22
C GLU A 56 -13.60 6.56 -14.26
N LYS A 57 -14.76 7.01 -14.75
CA LYS A 57 -16.00 7.06 -13.96
C LYS A 57 -16.37 5.67 -13.41
N THR A 58 -16.29 4.63 -14.24
CA THR A 58 -16.58 3.24 -13.83
C THR A 58 -15.56 2.74 -12.83
N VAL A 59 -14.27 2.95 -13.08
CA VAL A 59 -13.18 2.58 -12.16
C VAL A 59 -13.40 3.23 -10.79
N ARG A 60 -13.72 4.52 -10.77
CA ARG A 60 -14.00 5.27 -9.54
C ARG A 60 -15.24 4.76 -8.80
N THR A 61 -16.30 4.37 -9.51
CA THR A 61 -17.47 3.74 -8.90
C THR A 61 -17.12 2.40 -8.25
N VAL A 62 -16.35 1.55 -8.94
CA VAL A 62 -15.87 0.27 -8.38
C VAL A 62 -15.08 0.51 -7.10
N PHE A 63 -14.13 1.45 -7.14
CA PHE A 63 -13.36 1.86 -5.96
C PHE A 63 -14.23 2.32 -4.79
N LEU A 64 -15.26 3.13 -5.06
CA LEU A 64 -16.19 3.60 -4.04
C LEU A 64 -16.97 2.43 -3.42
N VAL A 65 -17.50 1.53 -4.23
CA VAL A 65 -18.28 0.36 -3.75
C VAL A 65 -17.41 -0.56 -2.90
N LEU A 66 -16.20 -0.86 -3.36
CA LEU A 66 -15.28 -1.73 -2.61
C LEU A 66 -14.82 -1.07 -1.30
N TRP A 67 -14.54 0.23 -1.31
CA TRP A 67 -14.22 0.97 -0.09
C TRP A 67 -15.38 0.96 0.91
N LEU A 68 -16.61 1.23 0.46
CA LEU A 68 -17.80 1.15 1.32
C LEU A 68 -18.00 -0.26 1.88
N ALA A 69 -17.77 -1.29 1.08
CA ALA A 69 -17.83 -2.69 1.54
C ALA A 69 -16.80 -2.93 2.66
N THR A 70 -15.55 -2.46 2.52
CA THR A 70 -14.54 -2.58 3.59
C THR A 70 -14.92 -1.79 4.84
N LEU A 71 -15.54 -0.62 4.67
CA LEU A 71 -15.97 0.24 5.79
C LEU A 71 -17.11 -0.40 6.61
N ILE A 72 -17.93 -1.23 6.00
CA ILE A 72 -19.01 -1.98 6.67
C ILE A 72 -18.47 -3.29 7.27
N LEU A 73 -17.62 -4.00 6.53
CA LEU A 73 -17.10 -5.30 6.95
C LEU A 73 -16.17 -5.21 8.16
N GLU A 74 -15.32 -4.18 8.25
CA GLU A 74 -14.38 -4.06 9.37
C GLU A 74 -15.13 -3.91 10.72
N PRO A 75 -16.06 -2.95 10.92
CA PRO A 75 -16.87 -2.91 12.14
C PRO A 75 -17.68 -4.18 12.36
N THR A 76 -18.21 -4.81 11.32
CA THR A 76 -18.93 -6.09 11.44
C THR A 76 -18.02 -7.18 12.01
N LYS A 77 -16.76 -7.26 11.56
CA LYS A 77 -15.77 -8.20 12.09
C LYS A 77 -15.41 -7.88 13.53
N ILE A 78 -15.26 -6.61 13.88
CA ILE A 78 -14.99 -6.16 15.26
C ILE A 78 -16.13 -6.58 16.20
N VAL A 79 -17.38 -6.29 15.80
CA VAL A 79 -18.57 -6.65 16.57
C VAL A 79 -18.69 -8.16 16.71
N TRP A 80 -18.51 -8.91 15.62
CA TRP A 80 -18.55 -10.36 15.64
C TRP A 80 -17.48 -10.95 16.57
N GLU A 81 -16.21 -10.53 16.46
CA GLU A 81 -15.12 -11.03 17.32
C GLU A 81 -15.41 -10.74 18.80
N THR A 82 -15.92 -9.54 19.10
CA THR A 82 -16.27 -9.14 20.48
C THR A 82 -17.42 -9.97 21.04
N LEU A 83 -18.49 -10.20 20.26
CA LEU A 83 -19.68 -10.89 20.74
C LEU A 83 -19.56 -12.41 20.72
N SER A 84 -18.73 -12.97 19.84
CA SER A 84 -18.57 -14.43 19.71
C SER A 84 -17.43 -15.00 20.54
N GLY A 85 -16.56 -14.16 21.11
CA GLY A 85 -15.48 -14.60 22.01
C GLY A 85 -15.97 -15.04 23.38
N ALA A 86 -15.21 -15.93 24.03
CA ALA A 86 -15.59 -16.53 25.32
C ALA A 86 -15.74 -15.50 26.45
N SER A 87 -15.00 -14.39 26.37
CA SER A 87 -15.03 -13.32 27.36
C SER A 87 -16.06 -12.24 27.07
N HIS A 88 -16.67 -12.23 25.87
CA HIS A 88 -17.52 -11.15 25.35
C HIS A 88 -16.91 -9.74 25.48
N ASN A 89 -15.58 -9.63 25.54
CA ASN A 89 -14.87 -8.39 25.79
C ASN A 89 -14.19 -7.86 24.53
N PHE A 90 -14.05 -6.54 24.49
CA PHE A 90 -13.36 -5.86 23.40
C PHE A 90 -11.84 -6.04 23.52
N GLU A 91 -11.23 -6.72 22.55
CA GLU A 91 -9.78 -6.97 22.50
C GLU A 91 -9.00 -5.75 21.97
N TRP A 92 -8.64 -4.82 22.86
CA TRP A 92 -7.90 -3.62 22.52
C TRP A 92 -6.52 -3.83 21.85
N GLY A 93 -5.95 -5.04 21.95
CA GLY A 93 -4.61 -5.36 21.48
C GLY A 93 -4.47 -5.49 19.96
N GLY A 94 -5.54 -5.82 19.24
CA GLY A 94 -5.44 -6.13 17.80
C GLY A 94 -6.73 -5.96 17.00
N ILE A 95 -7.81 -5.46 17.62
CA ILE A 95 -9.11 -5.35 16.95
C ILE A 95 -9.31 -3.99 16.27
N LEU A 96 -8.58 -2.94 16.65
CA LEU A 96 -8.74 -1.61 16.06
C LEU A 96 -8.13 -1.54 14.65
N PRO A 97 -8.75 -0.77 13.73
CA PRO A 97 -8.29 -0.61 12.35
C PRO A 97 -7.11 0.37 12.24
N LEU A 98 -6.06 0.10 13.00
CA LEU A 98 -4.83 0.92 13.10
C LEU A 98 -3.62 0.20 12.49
N TYR A 99 -3.78 -0.96 11.87
CA TYR A 99 -2.70 -1.63 11.14
C TYR A 99 -2.51 -1.07 9.73
N PRO A 100 -1.33 -1.26 9.10
CA PRO A 100 -1.03 -0.68 7.79
C PRO A 100 -2.07 -1.01 6.70
N CYS A 101 -2.64 -2.23 6.71
CA CYS A 101 -3.68 -2.59 5.74
C CYS A 101 -4.99 -1.83 5.99
N SER A 102 -5.39 -1.64 7.27
CA SER A 102 -6.59 -0.87 7.63
C SER A 102 -6.50 0.61 7.24
N ILE A 103 -5.28 1.15 7.08
CA ILE A 103 -5.07 2.52 6.59
C ILE A 103 -5.61 2.73 5.18
N PHE A 104 -5.80 1.65 4.41
CA PHE A 104 -6.56 1.69 3.16
C PHE A 104 -7.89 2.43 3.31
N MET A 105 -8.64 2.22 4.41
CA MET A 105 -9.93 2.87 4.63
C MET A 105 -9.82 4.39 4.75
N TYR A 106 -8.67 4.92 5.17
CA TYR A 106 -8.41 6.37 5.28
C TYR A 106 -7.74 6.93 4.02
N ALA A 107 -6.89 6.14 3.35
CA ALA A 107 -6.18 6.57 2.15
C ALA A 107 -7.06 6.52 0.88
N MET A 108 -7.97 5.56 0.79
CA MET A 108 -8.82 5.35 -0.38
C MET A 108 -9.78 6.53 -0.66
N PRO A 109 -10.41 7.18 0.35
CA PRO A 109 -11.15 8.42 0.14
C PRO A 109 -10.32 9.54 -0.51
N LEU A 110 -9.03 9.64 -0.16
CA LEU A 110 -8.13 10.62 -0.79
C LEU A 110 -7.92 10.28 -2.27
N ALA A 111 -7.82 8.99 -2.63
CA ALA A 111 -7.70 8.53 -4.00
C ALA A 111 -8.99 8.70 -4.83
N ILE A 112 -10.16 8.52 -4.19
CA ILE A 112 -11.47 8.62 -4.83
C ILE A 112 -11.90 10.08 -4.96
N PHE A 113 -11.85 10.87 -3.89
CA PHE A 113 -12.43 12.22 -3.85
C PHE A 113 -11.40 13.33 -4.03
N GLY A 114 -10.12 13.05 -3.74
CA GLY A 114 -9.05 14.02 -3.86
C GLY A 114 -8.77 14.45 -5.31
N ARG A 115 -8.04 15.55 -5.43
CA ARG A 115 -7.51 16.09 -6.69
C ARG A 115 -6.04 16.45 -6.54
N GLY A 116 -5.30 16.49 -7.65
CA GLY A 116 -3.88 16.87 -7.66
C GLY A 116 -3.05 16.08 -6.64
N LYS A 117 -2.39 16.79 -5.72
CA LYS A 117 -1.54 16.19 -4.67
C LYS A 117 -2.32 15.33 -3.67
N VAL A 118 -3.58 15.65 -3.36
CA VAL A 118 -4.39 14.84 -2.42
C VAL A 118 -4.68 13.47 -2.99
N ARG A 119 -5.09 13.40 -4.27
CA ARG A 119 -5.26 12.13 -4.99
C ARG A 119 -3.95 11.36 -5.07
N TYR A 120 -2.85 12.06 -5.34
CA TYR A 120 -1.51 11.45 -5.40
C TYR A 120 -1.10 10.80 -4.07
N VAL A 121 -1.40 11.43 -2.93
CA VAL A 121 -1.16 10.87 -1.59
C VAL A 121 -1.95 9.57 -1.40
N GLY A 122 -3.26 9.60 -1.65
CA GLY A 122 -4.13 8.42 -1.50
C GLY A 122 -3.74 7.27 -2.41
N CYS A 123 -3.63 7.53 -3.72
CA CYS A 123 -3.20 6.53 -4.69
C CYS A 123 -1.79 6.01 -4.37
N GLY A 124 -0.89 6.92 -4.00
CA GLY A 124 0.48 6.58 -3.66
C GLY A 124 0.54 5.60 -2.49
N TYR A 125 -0.23 5.83 -1.43
CA TYR A 125 -0.30 4.91 -0.30
C TYR A 125 -0.79 3.52 -0.72
N VAL A 126 -1.94 3.47 -1.42
CA VAL A 126 -2.57 2.22 -1.86
C VAL A 126 -1.64 1.43 -2.78
N CYS A 127 -0.96 2.08 -3.73
CA CYS A 127 -0.07 1.43 -4.67
C CYS A 127 1.29 1.02 -4.08
N THR A 128 1.68 1.52 -2.90
CA THR A 128 2.98 1.20 -2.28
C THR A 128 2.82 0.30 -1.05
N LEU A 129 2.73 0.88 0.15
CA LEU A 129 2.59 0.10 1.39
C LEU A 129 1.29 -0.71 1.41
N GLY A 130 0.19 -0.17 0.86
CA GLY A 130 -1.06 -0.92 0.71
C GLY A 130 -0.88 -2.18 -0.13
N LEU A 131 -0.33 -2.04 -1.33
CA LEU A 131 -0.05 -3.15 -2.24
C LEU A 131 0.90 -4.19 -1.62
N LEU A 132 2.03 -3.75 -1.06
CA LEU A 132 3.02 -4.63 -0.46
C LEU A 132 2.44 -5.38 0.75
N GLY A 133 1.80 -4.65 1.67
CA GLY A 133 1.19 -5.21 2.87
C GLY A 133 0.03 -6.16 2.55
N ALA A 134 -0.79 -5.83 1.55
CA ALA A 134 -1.85 -6.70 1.08
C ALA A 134 -1.31 -7.95 0.41
N ALA A 135 -0.28 -7.85 -0.44
CA ALA A 135 0.34 -9.02 -1.07
C ALA A 135 0.94 -9.97 -0.02
N ILE A 136 1.69 -9.45 0.95
CA ILE A 136 2.26 -10.26 2.04
C ILE A 136 1.15 -10.95 2.84
N ASN A 137 0.14 -10.21 3.29
CA ASN A 137 -0.95 -10.81 4.08
C ASN A 137 -1.90 -11.68 3.26
N PHE A 138 -1.94 -11.53 1.93
CA PHE A 138 -2.75 -12.41 1.09
C PHE A 138 -2.15 -13.81 1.02
N PHE A 139 -0.81 -13.93 0.99
CA PHE A 139 -0.13 -15.24 0.97
C PHE A 139 0.30 -15.74 2.34
N TYR A 140 0.48 -14.84 3.30
CA TYR A 140 0.88 -15.14 4.67
C TYR A 140 0.03 -14.39 5.71
N PRO A 141 -1.29 -14.64 5.78
CA PRO A 141 -2.19 -14.04 6.79
C PRO A 141 -2.02 -14.69 8.16
N ALA A 142 -0.80 -14.71 8.71
CA ALA A 142 -0.48 -15.40 9.96
C ALA A 142 -1.37 -14.98 11.13
N ASN A 143 -1.75 -13.71 11.21
CA ASN A 143 -2.58 -13.22 12.32
C ASN A 143 -3.98 -13.85 12.38
N ILE A 144 -4.51 -14.30 11.24
CA ILE A 144 -5.86 -14.88 11.16
C ILE A 144 -5.78 -16.37 10.89
N LEU A 145 -5.07 -16.80 9.84
CA LEU A 145 -5.05 -18.20 9.42
C LEU A 145 -4.23 -19.12 10.34
N SER A 146 -3.54 -18.58 11.35
CA SER A 146 -2.96 -19.41 12.42
C SER A 146 -4.02 -19.94 13.39
N ASN A 147 -5.18 -19.28 13.48
CA ASN A 147 -6.27 -19.66 14.40
C ASN A 147 -7.55 -20.03 13.66
N TYR A 148 -7.75 -19.48 12.46
CA TYR A 148 -8.97 -19.62 11.68
C TYR A 148 -8.70 -20.33 10.34
N SER A 149 -9.71 -21.00 9.82
CA SER A 149 -9.68 -21.51 8.44
C SER A 149 -9.86 -20.37 7.43
N CYS A 150 -9.28 -20.50 6.22
CA CYS A 150 -9.49 -19.58 5.09
C CYS A 150 -10.96 -19.46 4.66
N ILE A 151 -11.79 -20.45 5.01
CA ILE A 151 -13.24 -20.50 4.74
C ILE A 151 -14.08 -20.19 5.99
N SER A 152 -13.50 -19.67 7.06
CA SER A 152 -14.25 -19.10 8.18
C SER A 152 -14.68 -17.66 7.86
N PHE A 153 -15.53 -17.06 8.69
CA PHE A 153 -15.89 -15.64 8.57
C PHE A 153 -14.65 -14.74 8.68
N ALA A 154 -13.76 -14.99 9.66
CA ALA A 154 -12.51 -14.25 9.81
C ALA A 154 -11.56 -14.47 8.60
N GLY A 155 -11.49 -15.71 8.11
CA GLY A 155 -10.75 -16.10 6.90
C GLY A 155 -11.25 -15.37 5.65
N PHE A 156 -12.56 -15.41 5.41
CA PHE A 156 -13.22 -14.71 4.33
C PHE A 156 -12.98 -13.21 4.42
N HIS A 157 -13.16 -12.62 5.61
CA HIS A 157 -12.91 -11.20 5.85
C HIS A 157 -11.48 -10.82 5.48
N THR A 158 -10.47 -11.58 5.95
CA THR A 158 -9.06 -11.28 5.65
C THR A 158 -8.76 -11.37 4.16
N PHE A 159 -9.25 -12.42 3.47
CA PHE A 159 -9.04 -12.57 2.02
C PHE A 159 -9.75 -11.48 1.21
N PHE A 160 -10.98 -11.14 1.59
CA PHE A 160 -11.73 -10.07 0.95
C PHE A 160 -11.02 -8.73 1.13
N PHE A 161 -10.65 -8.37 2.36
CA PHE A 161 -10.06 -7.08 2.67
C PHE A 161 -8.71 -6.89 1.96
N HIS A 162 -7.80 -7.86 2.05
CA HIS A 162 -6.52 -7.79 1.34
C HIS A 162 -6.68 -7.90 -0.18
N GLY A 163 -7.62 -8.73 -0.65
CA GLY A 163 -7.96 -8.86 -2.06
C GLY A 163 -8.44 -7.53 -2.66
N VAL A 164 -9.27 -6.77 -1.94
CA VAL A 164 -9.73 -5.44 -2.34
C VAL A 164 -8.57 -4.46 -2.48
N ILE A 165 -7.64 -4.44 -1.52
CA ILE A 165 -6.47 -3.55 -1.58
C ILE A 165 -5.60 -3.91 -2.78
N LEU A 166 -5.29 -5.20 -2.95
CA LEU A 166 -4.48 -5.71 -4.06
C LEU A 166 -5.12 -5.38 -5.41
N PHE A 167 -6.41 -5.64 -5.56
CA PHE A 167 -7.18 -5.30 -6.75
C PHE A 167 -7.17 -3.80 -7.04
N CYS A 168 -7.47 -2.95 -6.04
CA CYS A 168 -7.47 -1.51 -6.22
C CYS A 168 -6.10 -1.00 -6.67
N ALA A 169 -5.03 -1.44 -6.01
CA ALA A 169 -3.67 -1.06 -6.36
C ALA A 169 -3.29 -1.50 -7.78
N MET A 170 -3.64 -2.72 -8.18
CA MET A 170 -3.43 -3.22 -9.54
C MET A 170 -4.18 -2.40 -10.58
N VAL A 171 -5.48 -2.16 -10.38
CA VAL A 171 -6.30 -1.34 -11.29
C VAL A 171 -5.72 0.06 -11.41
N MET A 172 -5.29 0.68 -10.30
CA MET A 172 -4.70 2.01 -10.31
C MET A 172 -3.43 2.08 -11.17
N LEU A 173 -2.57 1.08 -11.07
CA LEU A 173 -1.30 1.02 -11.81
C LEU A 173 -1.50 0.66 -13.28
N ILE A 174 -2.38 -0.31 -13.59
CA ILE A 174 -2.62 -0.79 -14.96
C ILE A 174 -3.36 0.26 -15.80
N SER A 175 -4.37 0.92 -15.22
CA SER A 175 -5.16 1.93 -15.94
C SER A 175 -4.44 3.29 -16.09
N GLY A 176 -3.31 3.48 -15.40
CA GLY A 176 -2.65 4.78 -15.30
C GLY A 176 -3.37 5.78 -14.39
N TYR A 177 -4.38 5.36 -13.63
CA TYR A 177 -5.03 6.18 -12.58
C TYR A 177 -4.01 6.69 -11.56
N HIS A 178 -2.92 5.94 -11.36
CA HIS A 178 -1.70 6.35 -10.67
C HIS A 178 -0.46 5.91 -11.43
N SER A 179 0.61 6.70 -11.36
CA SER A 179 1.89 6.36 -11.98
C SER A 179 3.07 6.88 -11.19
N TYR A 180 4.05 6.01 -10.95
CA TYR A 180 5.32 6.36 -10.32
C TYR A 180 6.19 7.29 -11.17
N GLN A 181 5.95 7.33 -12.49
CA GLN A 181 6.72 8.16 -13.42
C GLN A 181 6.53 9.67 -13.18
N ASN A 182 5.48 10.05 -12.46
CA ASN A 182 5.17 11.45 -12.15
C ASN A 182 6.04 12.03 -11.02
N ALA A 183 6.91 11.24 -10.37
CA ALA A 183 7.80 11.73 -9.32
C ALA A 183 8.95 12.57 -9.90
N LYS A 184 8.98 13.86 -9.55
CA LYS A 184 9.99 14.83 -10.03
C LYS A 184 10.80 15.44 -8.88
N THR A 185 10.20 15.51 -7.70
CA THR A 185 10.75 16.14 -6.50
C THR A 185 10.90 15.12 -5.39
N VAL A 186 11.70 15.45 -4.37
CA VAL A 186 11.86 14.61 -3.17
C VAL A 186 10.52 14.45 -2.44
N TRP A 187 9.68 15.49 -2.47
CA TRP A 187 8.33 15.45 -1.89
C TRP A 187 7.43 14.41 -2.55
N ASP A 188 7.59 14.15 -3.85
CA ASP A 188 6.81 13.12 -4.53
C ASP A 188 7.14 11.70 -4.00
N LEU A 189 8.34 11.50 -3.42
CA LEU A 189 8.73 10.25 -2.77
C LEU A 189 8.06 10.08 -1.40
N LEU A 190 7.84 11.19 -0.67
CA LEU A 190 7.44 11.18 0.74
C LEU A 190 5.93 11.37 0.93
N LEU A 191 5.26 12.11 0.04
CA LEU A 191 3.81 12.35 0.11
C LEU A 191 2.97 11.07 0.26
N PRO A 192 3.27 9.94 -0.43
CA PRO A 192 2.54 8.69 -0.25
C PRO A 192 2.55 8.13 1.19
N ALA A 193 3.51 8.53 2.03
CA ALA A 193 3.61 8.09 3.42
C ALA A 193 2.69 8.86 4.37
N LEU A 194 2.13 10.00 3.97
CA LEU A 194 1.32 10.85 4.85
C LEU A 194 0.15 10.12 5.53
N PRO A 195 -0.61 9.22 4.88
CA PRO A 195 -1.68 8.49 5.56
C PRO A 195 -1.14 7.59 6.68
N ALA A 196 0.02 6.94 6.46
CA ALA A 196 0.69 6.16 7.50
C ALA A 196 1.10 7.05 8.67
N LEU A 197 1.73 8.19 8.38
CA LEU A 197 2.19 9.13 9.41
C LEU A 197 1.02 9.71 10.21
N ALA A 198 -0.10 10.05 9.57
CA ALA A 198 -1.28 10.56 10.26
C ALA A 198 -1.88 9.52 11.23
N VAL A 199 -2.09 8.29 10.76
CA VAL A 199 -2.64 7.21 11.61
C VAL A 199 -1.66 6.82 12.72
N SER A 200 -0.35 6.91 12.45
CA SER A 200 0.67 6.56 13.44
C SER A 200 0.62 7.38 14.72
N VAL A 201 0.15 8.63 14.66
CA VAL A 201 0.00 9.47 15.86
C VAL A 201 -1.01 8.84 16.81
N VAL A 202 -2.15 8.40 16.27
CA VAL A 202 -3.20 7.71 17.04
C VAL A 202 -2.71 6.33 17.49
N ALA A 203 -2.07 5.57 16.60
CA ALA A 203 -1.53 4.26 16.93
C ALA A 203 -0.52 4.33 18.10
N ASN A 204 0.43 5.26 18.05
CA ASN A 204 1.42 5.44 19.11
C ASN A 204 0.78 5.90 20.43
N ALA A 205 -0.23 6.76 20.39
CA ALA A 205 -0.97 7.14 21.59
C ALA A 205 -1.61 5.92 22.28
N VAL A 206 -2.15 4.97 21.50
CA VAL A 206 -2.71 3.72 22.04
C VAL A 206 -1.59 2.77 22.50
N ASN A 207 -0.54 2.60 21.71
CA ASN A 207 0.57 1.70 21.99
C ASN A 207 1.26 2.04 23.33
N PHE A 208 1.49 3.32 23.61
CA PHE A 208 2.14 3.79 24.84
C PHE A 208 1.16 4.15 25.97
N SER A 209 -0.14 3.88 25.78
CA SER A 209 -1.12 3.95 26.86
C SER A 209 -1.03 2.71 27.76
N ARG A 210 -1.82 2.71 28.84
CA ARG A 210 -1.97 1.54 29.74
C ARG A 210 -2.53 0.29 29.05
N ILE A 211 -3.09 0.43 27.84
CA ILE A 211 -3.60 -0.69 27.03
C ILE A 211 -2.44 -1.57 26.51
N GLY A 212 -1.29 -0.96 26.19
CA GLY A 212 -0.09 -1.72 25.84
C GLY A 212 -0.10 -2.44 24.49
N SER A 213 -0.79 -1.93 23.46
CA SER A 213 -0.84 -2.55 22.12
C SER A 213 0.44 -2.35 21.27
N ASP A 214 0.51 -3.02 20.11
CA ASP A 214 1.55 -2.84 19.08
C ASP A 214 0.93 -2.60 17.69
N TYR A 215 0.10 -1.57 17.57
CA TYR A 215 -0.45 -1.12 16.31
C TYR A 215 0.65 -0.54 15.41
N MET A 216 0.56 -0.81 14.11
CA MET A 216 1.57 -0.42 13.12
C MET A 216 2.99 -0.93 13.44
N PHE A 217 3.13 -1.92 14.33
CA PHE A 217 4.40 -2.59 14.65
C PHE A 217 5.48 -1.69 15.25
N PHE A 218 5.10 -0.60 15.92
CA PHE A 218 6.02 0.37 16.50
C PHE A 218 6.88 -0.17 17.66
N LYS A 219 6.40 -1.18 18.38
CA LYS A 219 7.18 -1.89 19.41
C LYS A 219 8.00 -3.06 18.85
N LEU A 220 7.87 -3.33 17.55
CA LEU A 220 8.58 -4.42 16.86
C LEU A 220 8.30 -5.81 17.47
N ASN A 221 7.13 -6.03 18.07
CA ASN A 221 6.80 -7.32 18.71
C ASN A 221 6.41 -8.42 17.71
N SER A 222 6.30 -8.08 16.42
CA SER A 222 6.03 -9.03 15.34
C SER A 222 7.13 -10.09 15.22
N PHE A 223 6.75 -11.33 14.89
CA PHE A 223 7.66 -12.48 14.79
C PHE A 223 9.01 -12.21 14.08
N PHE A 224 9.00 -11.49 12.94
CA PHE A 224 10.22 -11.18 12.19
C PHE A 224 11.08 -10.07 12.82
N MET A 225 10.50 -9.19 13.63
CA MET A 225 11.17 -8.01 14.19
C MET A 225 11.42 -8.11 15.71
N ALA A 226 10.83 -9.11 16.38
CA ALA A 226 10.92 -9.30 17.82
C ALA A 226 12.37 -9.37 18.35
N PRO A 227 13.34 -10.04 17.68
CA PRO A 227 14.74 -10.02 18.13
C PRO A 227 15.34 -8.61 18.15
N LEU A 228 14.97 -7.76 17.18
CA LEU A 228 15.43 -6.39 17.10
C LEU A 228 14.70 -5.48 18.10
N GLY A 229 13.39 -5.70 18.29
CA GLY A 229 12.58 -5.01 19.30
C GLY A 229 13.11 -5.21 20.72
N ALA A 230 13.55 -6.43 21.05
CA ALA A 230 14.13 -6.74 22.36
C ALA A 230 15.45 -6.00 22.66
N MET A 231 16.15 -5.51 21.62
CA MET A 231 17.45 -4.82 21.74
C MET A 231 17.33 -3.29 21.70
N LEU A 232 16.21 -2.75 21.22
CA LEU A 232 16.04 -1.32 20.98
C LEU A 232 15.15 -0.67 22.05
N PRO A 233 15.51 0.53 22.56
CA PRO A 233 14.57 1.35 23.32
C PRO A 233 13.35 1.74 22.48
N ASP A 234 12.20 1.92 23.13
CA ASP A 234 10.92 2.29 22.48
C ASP A 234 11.01 3.51 21.55
N ALA A 235 11.80 4.52 21.91
CA ALA A 235 11.99 5.69 21.04
C ALA A 235 12.74 5.33 19.75
N ALA A 236 13.73 4.44 19.83
CA ALA A 236 14.53 4.02 18.70
C ALA A 236 13.74 3.09 17.76
N SER A 237 12.92 2.19 18.31
CA SER A 237 12.02 1.35 17.51
C SER A 237 11.00 2.21 16.75
N VAL A 238 10.44 3.24 17.39
CA VAL A 238 9.51 4.17 16.74
C VAL A 238 10.16 4.90 15.56
N LEU A 239 11.34 5.47 15.76
CA LEU A 239 12.09 6.16 14.70
C LEU A 239 12.47 5.21 13.56
N LEU A 240 12.85 3.97 13.87
CA LEU A 240 13.17 2.95 12.88
C LEU A 240 11.95 2.60 12.02
N VAL A 241 10.79 2.38 12.65
CA VAL A 241 9.55 2.05 11.92
C VAL A 241 9.11 3.22 11.04
N TYR A 242 9.26 4.47 11.50
CA TYR A 242 9.04 5.63 10.65
C TYR A 242 9.98 5.66 9.44
N ALA A 243 11.27 5.40 9.63
CA ALA A 243 12.24 5.33 8.54
C ALA A 243 11.88 4.21 7.54
N ILE A 244 11.44 3.05 8.03
CA ILE A 244 10.98 1.93 7.20
C ILE A 244 9.77 2.34 6.37
N TYR A 245 8.75 2.98 6.97
CA TYR A 245 7.57 3.43 6.22
C TYR A 245 7.93 4.44 5.14
N LEU A 246 8.76 5.45 5.46
CA LEU A 246 9.23 6.40 4.45
C LEU A 246 10.00 5.71 3.33
N PHE A 247 10.85 4.73 3.67
CA PHE A 247 11.64 3.98 2.70
C PHE A 247 10.75 3.13 1.77
N ILE A 248 9.81 2.35 2.33
CA ILE A 248 8.88 1.51 1.55
C ILE A 248 8.05 2.37 0.59
N HIS A 249 7.58 3.53 1.04
CA HIS A 249 6.83 4.45 0.20
C HIS A 249 7.69 5.07 -0.91
N ALA A 250 8.93 5.43 -0.62
CA ALA A 250 9.84 6.04 -1.59
C ALA A 250 10.35 5.03 -2.64
N LEU A 251 10.57 3.78 -2.24
CA LEU A 251 11.28 2.76 -3.04
C LEU A 251 10.74 2.60 -4.47
N PRO A 252 9.41 2.47 -4.72
CA PRO A 252 8.88 2.32 -6.09
C PRO A 252 9.07 3.56 -6.98
N TYR A 253 9.24 4.74 -6.39
CA TYR A 253 9.42 6.00 -7.13
C TYR A 253 10.88 6.34 -7.40
N LEU A 254 11.83 5.80 -6.63
CA LEU A 254 13.26 6.11 -6.74
C LEU A 254 13.81 5.98 -8.18
N PRO A 255 13.54 4.88 -8.93
CA PRO A 255 14.06 4.76 -10.30
C PRO A 255 13.58 5.88 -11.23
N CYS A 256 12.32 6.30 -11.08
CA CYS A 256 11.74 7.36 -11.90
C CYS A 256 12.30 8.74 -11.52
N TYR A 257 12.42 9.00 -10.22
CA TYR A 257 13.00 10.23 -9.69
C TYR A 257 14.44 10.43 -10.15
N PHE A 258 15.30 9.40 -10.03
CA PHE A 258 16.69 9.48 -10.47
C PHE A 258 16.81 9.65 -12.00
N ARG A 259 15.99 8.95 -12.79
CA ARG A 259 15.93 9.15 -14.26
C ARG A 259 15.58 10.58 -14.62
N HIS A 260 14.61 11.19 -13.94
CA HIS A 260 14.24 12.59 -14.15
C HIS A 260 15.41 13.53 -13.83
N ARG A 261 16.04 13.38 -12.65
CA ARG A 261 17.21 14.18 -12.24
C ARG A 261 18.37 14.09 -13.22
N LEU A 262 18.71 12.88 -13.69
CA LEU A 262 19.79 12.67 -14.66
C LEU A 262 19.49 13.35 -16.00
N ARG A 263 18.24 13.29 -16.49
CA ARG A 263 17.82 13.97 -17.72
C ARG A 263 17.89 15.49 -17.58
N SER A 264 17.40 16.05 -16.47
CA SER A 264 17.49 17.49 -16.19
C SER A 264 18.94 17.97 -16.11
N ALA A 265 19.83 17.20 -15.46
CA ALA A 265 21.25 17.53 -15.39
C ALA A 265 21.95 17.50 -16.76
N ARG A 266 21.62 16.51 -17.61
CA ARG A 266 22.13 16.43 -18.99
C ARG A 266 21.65 17.61 -19.85
N ALA A 267 20.37 17.96 -19.76
CA ALA A 267 19.80 19.10 -20.49
C ALA A 267 20.42 20.45 -20.06
N ALA A 268 20.70 20.62 -18.77
CA ALA A 268 21.40 21.79 -18.26
C ALA A 268 22.84 21.90 -18.82
N ARG A 269 23.54 20.78 -19.00
CA ARG A 269 24.91 20.74 -19.56
C ARG A 269 24.97 20.95 -21.08
N SER A 270 23.94 20.59 -21.84
CA SER A 270 23.91 20.80 -23.30
C SER A 270 23.51 22.22 -23.73
N SER A 271 23.02 23.04 -22.79
CA SER A 271 22.49 24.38 -23.05
C SER A 271 23.51 25.53 -23.15
N PRO A 272 24.75 25.49 -22.57
CA PRO A 272 25.69 26.62 -22.68
C PRO A 272 26.39 26.67 -24.05
N VAL A 273 26.66 25.52 -24.67
CA VAL A 273 27.51 25.44 -25.87
C VAL A 273 26.79 25.91 -27.14
N SER A 274 25.47 25.71 -27.26
CA SER A 274 24.73 26.09 -28.48
C SER A 274 24.44 27.59 -28.59
N LYS A 275 24.32 28.32 -27.47
CA LYS A 275 24.14 29.79 -27.50
C LYS A 275 25.44 30.54 -27.78
N GLN A 276 26.56 30.11 -27.19
CA GLN A 276 27.87 30.71 -27.44
C GLN A 276 28.37 30.43 -28.87
N SER A 277 28.14 29.22 -29.39
CA SER A 277 28.48 28.84 -30.77
C SER A 277 27.68 29.64 -31.81
N LYS A 278 26.37 29.83 -31.62
CA LYS A 278 25.54 30.63 -32.52
C LYS A 278 25.90 32.12 -32.49
N HIS A 279 26.17 32.67 -31.31
CA HIS A 279 26.59 34.07 -31.19
C HIS A 279 27.98 34.31 -31.83
N ASN A 280 28.92 33.36 -31.68
CA ASN A 280 30.22 33.46 -32.32
C ASN A 280 30.16 33.25 -33.84
N ALA A 281 29.28 32.39 -34.35
CA ALA A 281 29.09 32.21 -35.79
C ALA A 281 28.48 33.47 -36.42
N GLN A 282 27.43 34.02 -35.80
CA GLN A 282 26.75 35.22 -36.28
C GLN A 282 27.64 36.46 -36.21
N SER A 283 28.46 36.60 -35.15
CA SER A 283 29.42 37.69 -35.05
C SER A 283 30.56 37.59 -36.07
N LYS A 284 30.98 36.37 -36.45
CA LYS A 284 31.99 36.16 -37.50
C LYS A 284 31.44 36.46 -38.90
N GLU A 285 30.18 36.15 -39.14
CA GLU A 285 29.49 36.43 -40.42
C GLU A 285 29.32 37.94 -40.65
N VAL A 286 28.87 38.67 -39.62
CA VAL A 286 28.77 40.15 -39.68
C VAL A 286 30.13 40.79 -39.92
N ALA A 287 31.17 40.35 -39.21
CA ALA A 287 32.53 40.87 -39.39
C ALA A 287 33.17 40.51 -40.75
N ALA A 288 32.68 39.47 -41.44
CA ALA A 288 33.11 39.12 -42.78
C ALA A 288 32.43 40.01 -43.83
N ILE A 289 31.12 40.24 -43.69
CA ILE A 289 30.34 41.13 -44.56
C ILE A 289 30.88 42.57 -44.50
N GLU A 290 31.23 43.05 -43.31
CA GLU A 290 31.72 44.41 -43.10
C GLU A 290 33.12 44.62 -43.70
N ARG A 291 34.00 43.61 -43.60
CA ARG A 291 35.32 43.60 -44.28
C ARG A 291 35.19 43.62 -45.80
N ASP A 292 34.26 42.85 -46.34
CA ASP A 292 34.04 42.77 -47.79
C ASP A 292 33.44 44.05 -48.36
N ARG A 293 32.75 44.84 -47.53
CA ARG A 293 32.21 46.16 -47.89
C ARG A 293 33.29 47.25 -47.92
N ILE A 294 34.24 47.21 -46.97
CA ILE A 294 35.36 48.15 -46.91
C ILE A 294 36.31 47.97 -48.10
N ASN A 295 36.57 46.73 -48.52
CA ASN A 295 37.47 46.44 -49.65
C ASN A 295 36.89 46.78 -51.04
N ARG A 296 35.62 47.16 -51.14
CA ARG A 296 34.94 47.53 -52.41
C ARG A 296 34.72 49.04 -52.58
N GLN A 297 35.15 49.85 -51.61
CA GLN A 297 35.18 51.32 -51.69
C GLN A 297 36.59 51.79 -52.04
#